data_AF-A0A6B2LH88-F1
#
_entry.id   AF-A0A6B2LH88-F1
#
_cell.length_a   1.000
_cell.length_b   1.000
_cell.length_c   1.000
_cell.angle_alpha   90.00
_cell.angle_beta   90.00
_cell.angle_gamma   90.00
#
_symmetry.space_group_name_H-M   'P 1'
#
loop_
_entity.id
_entity.type
_entity.pdbx_description
1 polymer ?
#
loop_
_entity_poly.entity_id
_entity_poly.type
_entity_poly.pdbx_seq_one_letter_code
_entity_poly.pdbx_strand_id
1 'polypeptide(L)'
;MVLDLDETLVHSSFKLVPCDFVVPVTIDEKTYKVYVAKRPHVDEFLKRCGELYEVVIFTASLAQYADPVVDLLDIHKVVDWRLFRESCTPFKVPHTIFQFLRFVFQGGLREGHGANG
;
A
#
# COMPACT_ATOMS: atom_id res chain seq x y z
N MET A 1 -4.47 -10.45 -7.58
CA MET A 1 -3.88 -9.33 -8.35
C MET A 1 -3.01 -8.51 -7.41
N VAL A 2 -1.81 -8.15 -7.86
CA VAL A 2 -0.88 -7.32 -7.07
C VAL A 2 -0.90 -5.91 -7.63
N LEU A 3 -1.08 -4.91 -6.77
CA LEU A 3 -1.23 -3.50 -7.14
C LEU A 3 -0.24 -2.63 -6.38
N ASP A 4 0.42 -1.71 -7.08
CA ASP A 4 1.19 -0.63 -6.42
C ASP A 4 0.27 0.51 -5.98
N LEU A 5 0.74 1.35 -5.06
CA LEU A 5 -0.03 2.41 -4.41
C LEU A 5 0.24 3.80 -5.01
N ASP A 6 1.43 4.34 -4.76
CA ASP A 6 1.81 5.70 -5.17
C ASP A 6 2.01 5.79 -6.69
N GLU A 7 1.52 6.87 -7.31
CA GLU A 7 1.47 7.10 -8.76
C GLU A 7 0.70 6.00 -9.56
N THR A 8 0.05 5.07 -8.87
CA THR A 8 -0.73 3.97 -9.47
C THR A 8 -2.20 4.05 -9.09
N LEU A 9 -2.51 4.08 -7.80
CA LEU A 9 -3.87 4.19 -7.25
C LEU A 9 -4.14 5.57 -6.65
N VAL A 10 -3.09 6.22 -6.14
CA VAL A 10 -3.15 7.55 -5.52
C VAL A 10 -1.94 8.39 -5.92
N HIS A 11 -2.07 9.71 -5.76
CA HIS A 11 -0.98 10.66 -5.82
C HIS A 11 -0.91 11.43 -4.50
N SER A 12 0.30 11.59 -3.95
CA SER A 12 0.48 12.14 -2.60
C SER A 12 1.50 13.28 -2.56
N SER A 13 1.22 14.29 -1.73
CA SER A 13 2.05 15.49 -1.63
C SER A 13 2.17 15.97 -0.18
N PHE A 14 3.36 16.44 0.20
CA PHE A 14 3.58 17.17 1.47
C PHE A 14 3.20 18.65 1.38
N LYS A 15 2.94 19.16 0.17
CA LYS A 15 2.42 20.52 -0.08
C LYS A 15 0.90 20.47 -0.16
N LEU A 16 0.25 21.53 0.31
CA LEU A 16 -1.19 21.70 0.16
C LEU A 16 -1.57 21.70 -1.32
N VAL A 17 -2.34 20.70 -1.73
CA VAL A 17 -2.89 20.51 -3.07
C VAL A 17 -4.35 20.07 -2.94
N PRO A 18 -5.18 20.22 -3.99
CA PRO A 18 -6.48 19.55 -4.03
C PRO A 18 -6.29 18.05 -3.76
N CYS A 19 -7.04 17.53 -2.80
CA CYS A 19 -6.92 16.16 -2.33
C CYS A 19 -8.28 15.62 -1.88
N ASP A 20 -8.41 14.30 -1.85
CA ASP A 20 -9.61 13.61 -1.37
C ASP A 20 -9.55 13.37 0.14
N PHE A 21 -8.35 13.09 0.67
CA PHE A 21 -8.15 12.92 2.10
C PHE A 21 -6.72 13.32 2.53
N VAL A 22 -6.56 13.51 3.84
CA VAL A 22 -5.29 13.92 4.46
C VAL A 22 -4.88 12.89 5.49
N VAL A 23 -3.63 12.42 5.39
CA VAL A 23 -3.05 11.44 6.30
C VAL A 23 -1.96 12.10 7.15
N PRO A 24 -2.03 12.02 8.49
CA PRO A 24 -0.91 12.39 9.35
C PRO A 24 0.15 11.29 9.32
N VAL A 25 1.40 11.64 9.02
CA VAL A 25 2.55 10.73 9.06
C VAL A 25 3.59 11.27 10.02
N THR A 26 4.07 10.44 10.94
CA THR A 26 5.15 10.81 11.87
C THR A 26 6.49 10.36 11.30
N ILE A 27 7.41 11.30 11.11
CA ILE A 27 8.78 11.04 10.64
C ILE A 27 9.71 11.77 11.61
N ASP A 28 10.68 11.07 12.19
CA ASP A 28 11.65 11.62 13.15
C ASP A 28 10.96 12.44 14.27
N GLU A 29 9.96 11.83 14.93
CA GLU A 29 9.16 12.41 16.02
C GLU A 29 8.32 13.63 15.64
N LYS A 30 8.30 14.02 14.36
CA LYS A 30 7.52 15.14 13.85
C LYS A 30 6.39 14.66 12.96
N THR A 31 5.19 15.18 13.20
CA THR A 31 4.01 14.87 12.38
C THR A 31 3.92 15.81 11.18
N TYR A 32 3.78 15.23 10.00
CA TYR A 32 3.56 15.89 8.73
C TYR A 32 2.18 15.53 8.19
N LYS A 33 1.54 16.47 7.49
CA LYS A 33 0.30 16.20 6.76
C LYS A 33 0.66 15.81 5.33
N VAL A 34 0.15 14.67 4.89
CA VAL A 34 0.23 14.21 3.51
C VAL A 34 -1.15 14.35 2.88
N TYR A 35 -1.21 15.08 1.79
CA TYR A 35 -2.43 15.32 1.01
C TYR A 35 -2.50 14.27 -0.09
N VAL A 36 -3.57 13.49 -0.13
CA VAL A 36 -3.71 12.32 -1.01
C VAL A 36 -4.87 12.53 -1.97
N ALA A 37 -4.59 12.45 -3.26
CA ALA A 37 -5.57 12.47 -4.34
C ALA A 37 -5.75 11.06 -4.90
N LYS A 38 -6.99 10.63 -5.04
CA LYS A 38 -7.37 9.34 -5.61
C LYS A 38 -7.23 9.40 -7.12
N ARG A 39 -6.77 8.31 -7.73
CA ARG A 39 -6.87 8.16 -9.18
C ARG A 39 -8.36 8.09 -9.56
N PRO A 40 -8.79 8.77 -10.64
CA PRO A 40 -10.17 8.66 -11.10
C PRO A 40 -10.61 7.21 -11.28
N HIS A 41 -11.81 6.89 -10.80
CA HIS A 41 -12.43 5.55 -10.85
C HIS A 41 -11.76 4.46 -10.01
N VAL A 42 -10.84 4.81 -9.09
CA VAL A 42 -10.15 3.80 -8.26
C VAL A 42 -11.08 2.96 -7.38
N ASP A 43 -12.18 3.54 -6.89
CA ASP A 43 -13.13 2.81 -6.03
C ASP A 43 -13.81 1.65 -6.76
N GLU A 44 -14.34 1.93 -7.96
CA GLU A 44 -15.00 0.91 -8.78
C GLU A 44 -13.98 -0.10 -9.33
N PHE A 45 -12.78 0.37 -9.66
CA PHE A 45 -11.68 -0.51 -10.02
C PHE A 45 -11.38 -1.51 -8.89
N LEU A 46 -11.10 -1.03 -7.68
CA LEU A 46 -10.79 -1.89 -6.54
C LEU A 46 -11.93 -2.85 -6.23
N LYS A 47 -13.17 -2.36 -6.21
CA LYS A 47 -14.35 -3.20 -6.01
C LYS A 47 -14.40 -4.34 -7.02
N ARG A 48 -14.28 -4.03 -8.32
CA ARG A 48 -14.32 -5.03 -9.39
C ARG A 48 -13.16 -6.03 -9.27
N CYS A 49 -12.01 -5.57 -8.80
CA CYS A 49 -10.87 -6.42 -8.55
C CYS A 49 -11.10 -7.39 -7.39
N GLY A 50 -11.71 -6.95 -6.29
CA GLY A 50 -12.09 -7.81 -5.17
C GLY A 50 -13.11 -8.88 -5.52
N GLU A 51 -13.97 -8.63 -6.51
CA GLU A 51 -14.92 -9.64 -7.01
C GLU A 51 -14.24 -10.76 -7.84
N LEU A 52 -13.06 -10.51 -8.38
CA LEU A 52 -12.41 -11.37 -9.37
C LEU A 52 -11.10 -12.00 -8.89
N TYR A 53 -10.42 -11.35 -7.95
CA TYR A 53 -9.08 -11.71 -7.52
C TYR A 53 -8.91 -11.47 -6.03
N GLU A 54 -8.02 -12.24 -5.41
CA GLU A 54 -7.39 -11.86 -4.14
C GLU A 54 -6.50 -10.64 -4.38
N VAL A 55 -6.75 -9.51 -3.72
CA VAL A 55 -6.08 -8.23 -3.96
C VAL A 55 -4.96 -8.02 -2.94
N VAL A 56 -3.74 -7.80 -3.45
CA VAL A 56 -2.56 -7.51 -2.65
C VAL A 56 -2.05 -6.12 -3.00
N ILE A 57 -1.96 -5.23 -2.01
CA ILE A 57 -1.23 -3.97 -2.15
C ILE A 57 0.25 -4.26 -1.92
N PHE A 58 1.09 -3.94 -2.91
CA PHE A 58 2.53 -4.07 -2.83
C PHE A 58 3.20 -2.77 -3.23
N THR A 59 3.86 -2.10 -2.27
CA THR A 59 4.42 -0.77 -2.50
C THR A 59 5.78 -0.56 -1.87
N ALA A 60 6.55 0.33 -2.48
CA ALA A 60 7.82 0.87 -2.00
C ALA A 60 7.68 1.71 -0.73
N SER A 61 6.46 2.07 -0.33
CA SER A 61 6.20 2.98 0.78
C SER A 61 6.31 2.30 2.14
N LEU A 62 6.61 3.11 3.17
CA LEU A 62 6.65 2.65 4.57
C LEU A 62 5.24 2.39 5.09
N ALA A 63 5.09 1.39 5.96
CA ALA A 63 3.79 1.03 6.55
C ALA A 63 3.10 2.23 7.21
N GLN A 64 3.86 3.05 7.96
CA GLN A 64 3.36 4.25 8.66
C GLN A 64 2.61 5.26 7.78
N TYR A 65 2.85 5.26 6.47
CA TYR A 65 2.14 6.08 5.50
C TYR A 65 1.14 5.25 4.70
N ALA A 66 1.54 4.07 4.22
CA ALA A 66 0.72 3.28 3.32
C ALA A 66 -0.51 2.67 4.01
N ASP A 67 -0.41 2.25 5.28
CA ASP A 67 -1.54 1.71 6.03
C ASP A 67 -2.73 2.68 6.12
N PRO A 68 -2.55 3.90 6.69
CA PRO A 68 -3.67 4.83 6.79
C PRO A 68 -4.19 5.29 5.42
N VAL A 69 -3.36 5.29 4.37
CA VAL A 69 -3.84 5.55 3.01
C VAL A 69 -4.74 4.43 2.52
N VAL A 70 -4.32 3.16 2.66
CA VAL A 70 -5.13 2.01 2.23
C VAL A 70 -6.41 1.90 3.05
N ASP A 71 -6.38 2.22 4.36
CA ASP A 71 -7.57 2.21 5.21
C ASP A 71 -8.67 3.17 4.73
N LEU A 72 -8.26 4.35 4.25
CA LEU A 72 -9.14 5.39 3.70
C LEU A 72 -9.53 5.12 2.24
N LEU A 73 -8.64 4.50 1.46
CA LEU A 73 -8.87 4.18 0.06
C LEU A 73 -9.81 2.98 -0.11
N ASP A 74 -9.58 1.90 0.65
CA ASP A 74 -10.31 0.64 0.54
C ASP A 74 -11.63 0.68 1.33
N ILE A 75 -12.60 1.42 0.78
CA ILE A 75 -13.94 1.55 1.35
C ILE A 75 -14.78 0.28 1.23
N HIS A 76 -14.43 -0.60 0.28
CA HIS A 76 -15.12 -1.86 0.02
C HIS A 76 -14.52 -3.05 0.76
N LYS A 77 -13.37 -2.86 1.43
CA LYS A 77 -12.65 -3.90 2.20
C LYS A 77 -12.30 -5.11 1.35
N VAL A 78 -11.78 -4.84 0.16
CA VAL A 78 -11.39 -5.84 -0.84
C VAL A 78 -9.90 -6.15 -0.84
N VAL A 79 -9.07 -5.38 -0.12
CA VAL A 79 -7.63 -5.65 -0.01
C VAL A 79 -7.38 -6.75 1.02
N ASP A 80 -6.88 -7.90 0.56
CA ASP A 80 -6.58 -9.07 1.39
C ASP A 80 -5.23 -8.94 2.11
N TRP A 81 -4.21 -8.45 1.38
CA TRP A 81 -2.85 -8.36 1.92
C TRP A 81 -2.17 -7.03 1.61
N ARG A 82 -1.31 -6.60 2.53
CA ARG A 82 -0.50 -5.40 2.39
C ARG A 82 0.97 -5.74 2.59
N LEU A 83 1.78 -5.48 1.58
CA LEU A 83 3.20 -5.73 1.56
C LEU A 83 3.91 -4.40 1.34
N PHE A 84 4.62 -3.94 2.36
CA PHE A 84 5.28 -2.63 2.37
C PHE A 84 6.79 -2.76 2.19
N ARG A 85 7.49 -1.63 2.25
CA ARG A 85 8.96 -1.56 2.14
C ARG A 85 9.66 -2.54 3.08
N GLU A 86 9.16 -2.65 4.30
CA GLU A 86 9.69 -3.52 5.35
C GLU A 86 9.61 -5.01 4.98
N SER A 87 8.70 -5.38 4.06
CA SER A 87 8.54 -6.73 3.52
C SER A 87 9.51 -7.05 2.38
N CYS A 88 10.31 -6.09 1.92
CA CYS A 88 11.25 -6.24 0.81
C CYS A 88 12.67 -6.60 1.28
N THR A 89 13.39 -7.39 0.49
CA THR A 89 14.85 -7.49 0.62
C THR A 89 15.52 -6.46 -0.29
N PRO A 90 16.39 -5.57 0.22
CA PRO A 90 17.08 -4.61 -0.61
C PRO A 90 18.07 -5.32 -1.53
N PHE A 91 17.76 -5.39 -2.83
CA PHE A 91 18.70 -5.85 -3.85
C PHE A 91 19.50 -4.65 -4.36
N LYS A 92 20.78 -4.56 -3.97
CA LYS A 92 21.68 -3.50 -4.42
C LYS A 92 22.27 -3.86 -5.78
N VAL A 93 21.82 -3.18 -6.84
CA VAL A 93 22.63 -2.98 -8.05
C VAL A 93 23.16 -1.54 -8.04
N PRO A 94 24.29 -1.24 -8.71
CA PRO A 94 24.77 0.13 -8.81
C PRO A 94 23.67 1.04 -9.37
N HIS A 95 23.34 2.10 -8.64
CA HIS A 95 22.37 3.16 -9.01
C HIS A 95 20.87 2.81 -9.05
N THR A 96 20.45 1.58 -8.74
CA THR A 96 19.02 1.20 -8.71
C THR A 96 18.69 0.30 -7.52
N ILE A 97 17.62 0.61 -6.79
CA ILE A 97 17.04 -0.31 -5.80
C ILE A 97 15.92 -1.06 -6.50
N PHE A 98 16.10 -2.36 -6.74
CA PHE A 98 15.00 -3.24 -7.12
C PHE A 98 14.32 -3.76 -5.86
N GLN A 99 12.99 -3.63 -5.79
CA GLN A 99 12.19 -4.21 -4.71
C GLN A 99 11.74 -5.60 -5.13
N PHE A 100 12.38 -6.62 -4.54
CA PHE A 100 11.90 -7.99 -4.62
C PHE A 100 11.30 -8.38 -3.27
N LEU A 101 10.09 -8.93 -3.31
CA LEU A 101 9.43 -9.54 -2.15
C LEU A 101 10.30 -10.65 -1.60
N ARG A 102 10.57 -10.63 -0.29
CA ARG A 102 11.14 -11.79 0.42
C ARG A 102 10.24 -13.03 0.30
N PHE A 103 8.94 -12.79 0.13
CA PHE A 103 7.89 -13.81 0.10
C PHE A 103 7.74 -14.57 -1.22
N VAL A 104 8.12 -13.99 -2.37
CA VAL A 104 7.88 -14.65 -3.67
C VAL A 104 8.86 -15.81 -3.94
N PHE A 105 10.00 -15.88 -3.23
CA PHE A 105 10.97 -16.97 -3.37
C PHE A 105 11.03 -17.96 -2.20
N GLN A 106 10.31 -17.71 -1.10
CA GLN A 106 10.18 -18.66 0.01
C GLN A 106 8.75 -19.20 0.00
N GLY A 107 8.53 -20.29 -0.73
CA GLY A 107 7.20 -20.86 -0.93
C GLY A 107 6.43 -21.09 0.38
N GLY A 108 5.19 -20.61 0.41
CA GLY A 108 4.21 -20.95 1.45
C GLY A 108 3.34 -19.80 1.92
N LEU A 109 2.30 -19.44 1.15
CA LEU A 109 1.08 -18.83 1.71
C LEU A 109 0.16 -19.97 2.15
N ARG A 110 0.54 -20.62 3.26
CA ARG A 110 -0.35 -21.44 4.08
C ARG A 110 0.08 -21.28 5.54
N GLU A 111 -0.93 -21.08 6.38
CA GLU A 111 -0.91 -20.87 7.84
C GLU A 111 -0.83 -19.37 8.26
N GLY A 112 -1.84 -18.76 8.89
CA GLY A 112 -3.00 -19.35 9.55
C GLY A 112 -4.17 -18.39 9.77
N HIS A 113 -5.37 -18.94 9.62
CA HIS A 113 -6.50 -18.57 10.47
C HIS A 113 -6.25 -19.21 11.85
N GLY A 114 -6.30 -18.39 12.89
CA GLY A 114 -6.32 -18.82 14.28
C GLY A 114 -7.07 -17.78 15.09
N ALA A 115 -8.38 -17.98 15.22
CA ALA A 115 -9.22 -17.29 16.19
C ALA A 115 -8.76 -17.62 17.63
N ASN A 116 -9.09 -16.68 18.52
CA ASN A 116 -9.17 -16.75 19.99
C ASN A 116 -8.00 -16.16 20.80
N GLY A 117 -8.39 -15.14 21.58
CA GLY A 117 -7.67 -14.48 22.66
C GLY A 117 -8.50 -13.30 23.14
#